data_AF-A0A1Y6G3M8-F1
#
_entry.id   AF-A0A1Y6G3M8-F1
#
_cell.length_a   1.000
_cell.length_b   1.000
_cell.length_c   1.000
_cell.angle_alpha   90.00
_cell.angle_beta   90.00
_cell.angle_gamma   90.00
#
_symmetry.space_group_name_H-M   'P 1'
#
loop_
_entity.id
_entity.type
_entity.pdbx_description
1 polymer ?
#
loop_
_entity_poly.entity_id
_entity_poly.type
_entity_poly.pdbx_seq_one_letter_code
_entity_poly.pdbx_strand_id
1 'polypeptide(L)'
;MIVSPKDRITTAQAAVIISNFILGSGILTLPRTAAEKVNTPDVWISVILGGLIAIIAGVIMVKLCQQFPQKTIYQYSREIVGKWVGGLLSLLIVCYFLLTSGFQLRSMAEVIRYFLLEGTPIWAIMMPFMWIGLYLIIGGINPIARLFEIILPITIFLFLLVALMSLKIFEIDNLRPVIGTGFIPVLKGVKATTLAFTGPEILLVIMAFMQQPNKAIKMVLVGISVPLFFYVITVVMVIGALSVDEVVTRTWPTLDLIRSFEITGLIFERFDSLLLVVWIKQMFTTFTISYYAAALGLAQLSKKNISSVMYGLLPLIYVISITPKNINDLFKLGDIIGNIALFLFGLLPLLLLIIARWKGRKQ
;
A
#
# COMPACT_ATOMS: atom_id res chain seq x y z
N MET A 1 -12.67 3.11 -25.74
CA MET A 1 -12.88 3.32 -24.29
C MET A 1 -12.70 1.97 -23.62
N ILE A 2 -11.79 1.85 -22.64
CA ILE A 2 -11.49 0.55 -21.97
C ILE A 2 -12.21 0.45 -20.60
N VAL A 3 -12.75 1.56 -20.09
CA VAL A 3 -13.64 1.52 -18.92
C VAL A 3 -15.01 1.08 -19.40
N SER A 4 -15.44 -0.12 -19.01
CA SER A 4 -16.80 -0.57 -19.29
C SER A 4 -17.79 0.40 -18.61
N PRO A 5 -18.91 0.78 -19.24
CA PRO A 5 -19.94 1.59 -18.59
C PRO A 5 -20.44 1.00 -17.27
N LYS A 6 -20.26 -0.32 -17.08
CA LYS A 6 -20.62 -1.08 -15.87
C LYS A 6 -19.58 -0.99 -14.75
N ASP A 7 -18.36 -0.54 -15.02
CA ASP A 7 -17.29 -0.44 -14.05
C ASP A 7 -17.38 0.89 -13.30
N ARG A 8 -18.10 0.87 -12.17
CA ARG A 8 -18.41 2.06 -11.36
C ARG A 8 -18.35 1.72 -9.89
N ILE A 9 -17.50 2.44 -9.16
CA ILE A 9 -17.33 2.26 -7.72
C ILE A 9 -17.95 3.42 -6.93
N THR A 10 -18.52 3.11 -5.77
CA THR A 10 -19.03 4.11 -4.83
C THR A 10 -17.87 4.87 -4.16
N THR A 11 -18.19 5.99 -3.51
CA THR A 11 -17.20 6.75 -2.73
C THR A 11 -16.62 5.92 -1.57
N ALA A 12 -17.43 5.05 -0.95
CA ALA A 12 -16.99 4.16 0.11
C ALA A 12 -16.04 3.07 -0.43
N GLN A 13 -16.39 2.44 -1.54
CA GLN A 13 -15.54 1.46 -2.23
C GLN A 13 -14.18 2.04 -2.61
N ALA A 14 -14.15 3.27 -3.12
CA ALA A 14 -12.90 3.94 -3.43
C ALA A 14 -12.05 4.21 -2.17
N ALA A 15 -12.66 4.61 -1.04
CA ALA A 15 -11.94 4.79 0.22
C ALA A 15 -11.35 3.46 0.71
N VAL A 16 -12.15 2.40 0.67
CA VAL A 16 -11.74 1.04 1.02
C VAL A 16 -10.59 0.54 0.15
N ILE A 17 -10.60 0.84 -1.16
CA ILE A 17 -9.49 0.50 -2.07
C ILE A 17 -8.19 1.17 -1.63
N ILE A 18 -8.23 2.47 -1.34
CA ILE A 18 -7.03 3.20 -0.91
C ILE A 18 -6.53 2.70 0.44
N SER A 19 -7.43 2.50 1.41
CA SER A 19 -7.05 1.98 2.72
C SER A 19 -6.35 0.64 2.59
N ASN A 20 -6.92 -0.27 1.79
CA ASN A 20 -6.32 -1.58 1.61
C ASN A 20 -4.98 -1.53 0.89
N PHE A 21 -4.88 -0.68 -0.14
CA PHE A 21 -3.65 -0.54 -0.90
C PHE A 21 -2.50 -0.02 -0.04
N ILE A 22 -2.76 0.97 0.83
CA ILE A 22 -1.75 1.54 1.74
C ILE A 22 -1.31 0.52 2.78
N LEU A 23 -2.24 -0.17 3.47
CA LEU A 23 -1.92 -1.05 4.60
C LEU A 23 -0.90 -2.14 4.23
N GLY A 24 -1.04 -2.74 3.04
CA GLY A 24 -0.13 -3.71 2.39
C GLY A 24 0.83 -4.46 3.31
N SER A 25 2.12 -4.41 2.97
CA SER A 25 3.22 -4.93 3.82
C SER A 25 3.78 -3.89 4.79
N GLY A 26 3.40 -2.62 4.64
CA GLY A 26 3.96 -1.50 5.40
C GLY A 26 3.71 -1.61 6.91
N ILE A 27 2.53 -2.10 7.31
CA ILE A 27 2.20 -2.28 8.73
C ILE A 27 3.14 -3.22 9.49
N LEU A 28 3.77 -4.17 8.79
CA LEU A 28 4.62 -5.17 9.42
C LEU A 28 6.06 -4.71 9.61
N THR A 29 6.51 -3.75 8.79
CA THR A 29 7.91 -3.30 8.76
C THR A 29 8.09 -1.88 9.27
N LEU A 30 7.04 -1.05 9.23
CA LEU A 30 7.07 0.36 9.60
C LEU A 30 7.66 0.62 11.00
N PRO A 31 7.32 -0.13 12.06
CA PRO A 31 7.93 0.11 13.38
C PRO A 31 9.46 0.05 13.33
N ARG A 32 10.03 -0.97 12.68
CA ARG A 32 11.49 -1.08 12.50
C ARG A 32 12.03 0.04 11.62
N THR A 33 11.51 0.19 10.39
CA THR A 33 12.13 1.09 9.41
C THR A 33 12.06 2.55 9.83
N ALA A 34 11.03 2.94 10.59
CA ALA A 34 10.95 4.27 11.17
C ALA A 34 11.80 4.41 12.44
N ALA A 35 11.80 3.40 13.34
CA ALA A 35 12.65 3.40 14.53
C ALA A 35 14.15 3.46 14.19
N GLU A 36 14.60 2.76 13.16
CA GLU A 36 16.00 2.81 12.68
C GLU A 36 16.43 4.23 12.26
N LYS A 37 15.49 5.08 11.81
CA LYS A 37 15.81 6.45 11.36
C LYS A 37 15.65 7.49 12.46
N VAL A 38 14.66 7.33 13.32
CA VAL A 38 14.37 8.26 14.41
C VAL A 38 15.28 7.97 15.60
N ASN A 39 15.48 6.70 15.94
CA ASN A 39 16.25 6.21 17.08
C ASN A 39 15.75 6.74 18.43
N THR A 40 14.44 7.03 18.53
CA THR A 40 13.76 7.49 19.75
C THR A 40 12.34 6.90 19.78
N PRO A 41 11.70 6.83 20.96
CA PRO A 41 10.32 6.35 21.06
C PRO A 41 9.30 7.27 20.36
N ASP A 42 9.69 8.49 19.97
CA ASP A 42 8.82 9.49 19.33
C ASP A 42 8.49 9.20 17.85
N VAL A 43 8.86 8.01 17.34
CA VAL A 43 8.57 7.54 15.96
C VAL A 43 7.11 7.72 15.58
N TRP A 44 6.17 7.53 16.52
CA TRP A 44 4.74 7.66 16.25
C TRP A 44 4.38 9.08 15.75
N ILE A 45 5.11 10.11 16.16
CA ILE A 45 4.94 11.48 15.66
C ILE A 45 5.38 11.56 14.19
N SER A 46 6.51 10.93 13.83
CA SER A 46 6.94 10.84 12.42
C SER A 46 5.91 10.13 11.56
N VAL A 47 5.20 9.12 12.09
CA VAL A 47 4.13 8.41 11.39
C VAL A 47 2.96 9.34 11.11
N ILE A 48 2.56 10.15 12.10
CA ILE A 48 1.52 11.18 11.92
C ILE A 48 1.91 12.15 10.80
N LEU A 49 3.14 12.67 10.83
CA LEU A 49 3.63 13.57 9.78
C LEU A 49 3.63 12.92 8.39
N GLY A 50 4.07 11.66 8.29
CA GLY A 50 4.04 10.90 7.05
C GLY A 50 2.62 10.72 6.49
N GLY A 51 1.65 10.41 7.35
CA GLY A 51 0.25 10.28 6.96
C GLY A 51 -0.38 11.61 6.52
N LEU A 52 -0.04 12.72 7.18
CA LEU A 52 -0.47 14.05 6.75
C LEU A 52 0.09 14.42 5.36
N ILE A 53 1.36 14.10 5.10
CA ILE A 53 1.97 14.28 3.77
C ILE A 53 1.23 13.44 2.71
N ALA A 54 0.89 12.20 3.04
CA ALA A 54 0.12 11.33 2.14
C ALA A 54 -1.29 11.87 1.86
N ILE A 55 -1.97 12.44 2.87
CA ILE A 55 -3.25 13.12 2.69
C ILE A 55 -3.11 14.31 1.74
N ILE A 56 -2.10 15.16 1.94
CA ILE A 56 -1.84 16.32 1.07
C ILE A 56 -1.59 15.86 -0.37
N ALA A 57 -0.74 14.85 -0.57
CA ALA A 57 -0.47 14.25 -1.87
C ALA A 57 -1.77 13.70 -2.52
N GLY A 58 -2.58 12.97 -1.76
CA GLY A 58 -3.87 12.46 -2.25
C GLY A 58 -4.84 13.57 -2.66
N VAL A 59 -4.91 14.67 -1.91
CA VAL A 59 -5.74 15.84 -2.27
C VAL A 59 -5.26 16.48 -3.57
N ILE A 60 -3.94 16.62 -3.77
CA ILE A 60 -3.36 17.13 -5.02
C ILE A 60 -3.76 16.23 -6.20
N MET A 61 -3.63 14.90 -6.04
CA MET A 61 -4.02 13.94 -7.08
C MET A 61 -5.51 14.02 -7.40
N VAL A 62 -6.38 14.17 -6.39
CA VAL A 62 -7.81 14.38 -6.62
C VAL A 62 -8.07 15.64 -7.43
N LYS A 63 -7.42 16.76 -7.09
CA LYS A 63 -7.57 18.03 -7.83
C LYS A 63 -7.10 17.91 -9.28
N LEU A 64 -6.10 17.08 -9.55
CA LEU A 64 -5.67 16.76 -10.92
C LEU A 64 -6.73 15.92 -11.64
N CYS A 65 -7.18 14.81 -11.05
CA CYS A 65 -8.18 13.93 -11.64
C CYS A 65 -9.52 14.62 -11.89
N GLN A 66 -9.93 15.59 -11.06
CA GLN A 66 -11.16 16.37 -11.27
C GLN A 66 -11.14 17.22 -12.54
N GLN A 67 -9.96 17.59 -13.07
CA GLN A 67 -9.84 18.29 -14.36
C GLN A 67 -10.03 17.35 -15.55
N PHE A 68 -9.92 16.03 -15.35
CA PHE A 68 -10.04 15.02 -16.39
C PHE A 68 -11.07 13.94 -15.99
N PRO A 69 -12.36 14.27 -15.91
CA PRO A 69 -13.40 13.32 -15.50
C PRO A 69 -13.40 12.06 -16.36
N GLN A 70 -13.58 10.90 -15.72
CA GLN A 70 -13.67 9.58 -16.38
C GLN A 70 -12.43 9.16 -17.19
N LYS A 71 -11.29 9.83 -16.98
CA LYS A 71 -10.01 9.47 -17.60
C LYS A 71 -9.00 9.03 -16.55
N THR A 72 -8.26 7.98 -16.85
CA THR A 72 -7.11 7.55 -16.04
C THR A 72 -5.88 8.40 -16.36
N ILE A 73 -4.87 8.35 -15.49
CA ILE A 73 -3.56 8.96 -15.75
C ILE A 73 -2.93 8.54 -17.07
N TYR A 74 -3.14 7.29 -17.50
CA TYR A 74 -2.61 6.80 -18.78
C TYR A 74 -3.24 7.49 -20.00
N GLN A 75 -4.44 8.04 -19.83
CA GLN A 75 -5.17 8.77 -20.86
C GLN A 75 -4.85 10.27 -20.79
N TYR A 76 -5.10 10.92 -19.65
CA TYR A 76 -4.96 12.37 -19.55
C TYR A 76 -3.50 12.84 -19.56
N SER A 77 -2.51 12.02 -19.17
CA SER A 77 -1.10 12.40 -19.32
C SER A 77 -0.72 12.69 -20.78
N ARG A 78 -1.26 11.91 -21.73
CA ARG A 78 -1.07 12.14 -23.18
C ARG A 78 -1.75 13.41 -23.67
N GLU A 79 -2.84 13.83 -23.03
CA GLU A 79 -3.55 15.08 -23.35
C GLU A 79 -2.78 16.30 -22.81
N ILE A 80 -2.22 16.20 -21.61
CA ILE A 80 -1.49 17.30 -20.97
C ILE A 80 -0.13 17.54 -21.64
N VAL A 81 0.70 16.50 -21.80
CA VAL A 81 2.10 16.65 -22.25
C VAL A 81 2.39 16.03 -23.63
N GLY A 82 1.35 15.57 -24.33
CA GLY A 82 1.46 14.99 -25.67
C GLY A 82 1.73 13.49 -25.70
N LYS A 83 1.60 12.89 -26.89
CA LYS A 83 1.64 11.43 -27.11
C LYS A 83 2.94 10.77 -26.63
N TRP A 84 4.10 11.40 -26.90
CA TRP A 84 5.41 10.82 -26.61
C TRP A 84 5.76 10.89 -25.12
N VAL A 85 5.79 12.09 -24.56
CA VAL A 85 6.10 12.30 -23.13
C VAL A 85 5.04 11.64 -22.25
N GLY A 86 3.76 11.82 -22.56
CA GLY A 86 2.67 11.17 -21.81
C GLY A 86 2.69 9.65 -21.95
N GLY A 87 3.13 9.14 -23.10
CA GLY A 87 3.36 7.70 -23.31
C GLY A 87 4.49 7.16 -22.42
N LEU A 88 5.62 7.86 -22.34
CA LEU A 88 6.73 7.48 -21.46
C LEU A 88 6.32 7.52 -19.98
N LEU A 89 5.67 8.59 -19.54
CA LEU A 89 5.15 8.71 -18.16
C LEU A 89 4.19 7.58 -17.82
N SER A 90 3.26 7.28 -18.72
CA SER A 90 2.32 6.17 -18.57
C SER A 90 3.04 4.83 -18.45
N LEU A 91 4.11 4.60 -19.22
CA LEU A 91 4.91 3.38 -19.16
C LEU A 91 5.65 3.28 -17.82
N LEU A 92 6.23 4.38 -17.32
CA LEU A 92 6.88 4.41 -16.00
C LEU A 92 5.89 4.06 -14.88
N ILE A 93 4.66 4.58 -14.94
CA ILE A 93 3.60 4.27 -13.98
C ILE A 93 3.18 2.79 -14.08
N VAL A 94 3.10 2.23 -15.29
CA VAL A 94 2.85 0.78 -15.48
C VAL A 94 3.96 -0.04 -14.83
N CYS A 95 5.24 0.30 -15.08
CA CYS A 95 6.37 -0.39 -14.47
C CYS A 95 6.35 -0.29 -12.94
N TYR A 96 5.99 0.88 -12.40
CA TYR A 96 5.84 1.07 -10.96
C TYR A 96 4.80 0.12 -10.34
N PHE A 97 3.60 0.06 -10.92
CA PHE A 97 2.55 -0.83 -10.40
C PHE A 97 2.92 -2.31 -10.59
N LEU A 98 3.64 -2.64 -11.67
CA LEU A 98 4.14 -4.00 -11.91
C LEU A 98 5.20 -4.41 -10.86
N LEU A 99 6.14 -3.51 -10.54
CA LEU A 99 7.12 -3.72 -9.48
C LEU A 99 6.45 -3.87 -8.11
N THR A 100 5.47 -3.02 -7.81
CA THR A 100 4.68 -3.07 -6.57
C THR A 100 3.94 -4.41 -6.44
N SER A 101 3.36 -4.90 -7.53
CA SER A 101 2.68 -6.19 -7.56
C SER A 101 3.65 -7.35 -7.26
N GLY A 102 4.78 -7.42 -7.97
CA GLY A 102 5.79 -8.46 -7.71
C GLY A 102 6.38 -8.40 -6.31
N PHE A 103 6.63 -7.19 -5.78
CA PHE A 103 7.10 -6.97 -4.41
C PHE A 103 6.10 -7.48 -3.36
N GLN A 104 4.81 -7.17 -3.51
CA GLN A 104 3.78 -7.62 -2.57
C GLN A 104 3.56 -9.12 -2.63
N LEU A 105 3.58 -9.71 -3.84
CA LEU A 105 3.52 -11.16 -4.01
C LEU A 105 4.68 -11.87 -3.29
N ARG A 106 5.91 -11.35 -3.47
CA ARG A 106 7.11 -11.90 -2.84
C ARG A 106 7.11 -11.71 -1.32
N SER A 107 6.66 -10.55 -0.84
CA SER A 107 6.53 -10.24 0.60
C SER A 107 5.54 -11.17 1.27
N MET A 108 4.37 -11.35 0.67
CA MET A 108 3.35 -12.28 1.16
C MET A 108 3.88 -13.71 1.21
N ALA A 109 4.59 -14.16 0.17
CA ALA A 109 5.14 -15.49 0.14
C ALA A 109 6.25 -15.70 1.19
N GLU A 110 7.06 -14.67 1.51
CA GLU A 110 8.01 -14.74 2.63
C GLU A 110 7.31 -14.92 3.97
N VAL A 111 6.27 -14.12 4.24
CA VAL A 111 5.50 -14.24 5.49
C VAL A 111 4.86 -15.62 5.62
N ILE A 112 4.22 -16.12 4.55
CA ILE A 112 3.63 -17.46 4.55
C ILE A 112 4.69 -18.54 4.77
N ARG A 113 5.81 -18.48 4.04
CA ARG A 113 6.88 -19.48 4.15
C ARG A 113 7.48 -19.51 5.55
N TYR A 114 7.72 -18.34 6.13
CA TYR A 114 8.40 -18.23 7.43
C TYR A 114 7.49 -18.63 8.60
N PHE A 115 6.21 -18.24 8.57
CA PHE A 115 5.32 -18.44 9.72
C PHE A 115 4.34 -19.61 9.59
N LEU A 116 4.03 -20.07 8.38
CA LEU A 116 2.99 -21.08 8.14
C LEU A 116 3.49 -22.33 7.44
N LEU A 117 4.37 -22.19 6.45
CA LEU A 117 4.75 -23.26 5.52
C LEU A 117 6.28 -23.40 5.41
N GLU A 118 6.92 -23.64 6.56
CA GLU A 118 8.37 -23.85 6.61
C GLU A 118 8.81 -24.99 5.68
N GLY A 119 9.94 -24.82 4.98
CA GLY A 119 10.44 -25.79 4.00
C GLY A 119 9.72 -25.82 2.66
N THR A 120 8.60 -25.09 2.49
CA THR A 120 7.89 -25.05 1.20
C THR A 120 8.62 -24.14 0.19
N PRO A 121 8.90 -24.61 -1.04
CA PRO A 121 9.48 -23.78 -2.08
C PRO A 121 8.63 -22.55 -2.39
N ILE A 122 9.27 -21.40 -2.53
CA ILE A 122 8.52 -20.13 -2.61
C ILE A 122 7.63 -20.00 -3.85
N TRP A 123 8.05 -20.60 -4.97
CA TRP A 123 7.25 -20.62 -6.19
C TRP A 123 5.91 -21.34 -5.96
N ALA A 124 5.88 -22.38 -5.12
CA ALA A 124 4.68 -23.16 -4.82
C ALA A 124 3.70 -22.35 -3.96
N ILE A 125 4.20 -21.41 -3.17
CA ILE A 125 3.39 -20.45 -2.42
C ILE A 125 2.86 -19.35 -3.34
N MET A 126 3.71 -18.79 -4.21
CA MET A 126 3.32 -17.65 -5.06
C MET A 126 2.30 -18.02 -6.14
N MET A 127 2.44 -19.19 -6.79
CA MET A 127 1.62 -19.58 -7.93
C MET A 127 0.10 -19.56 -7.63
N PRO A 128 -0.40 -20.16 -6.53
CA PRO A 128 -1.83 -20.07 -6.18
C PRO A 128 -2.32 -18.62 -6.08
N PHE A 129 -1.61 -17.74 -5.39
CA PHE A 129 -2.02 -16.34 -5.25
C PHE A 129 -1.97 -15.57 -6.56
N MET A 130 -1.02 -15.89 -7.45
CA MET A 130 -0.99 -15.31 -8.80
C MET A 130 -2.25 -15.66 -9.59
N TRP A 131 -2.67 -16.93 -9.58
CA TRP A 131 -3.87 -17.38 -10.28
C TRP A 131 -5.16 -16.83 -9.65
N ILE A 132 -5.26 -16.82 -8.32
CA ILE A 132 -6.41 -16.23 -7.61
C ILE A 132 -6.49 -14.72 -7.89
N GLY A 133 -5.35 -14.03 -7.88
CA GLY A 133 -5.30 -12.61 -8.21
C GLY A 133 -5.70 -12.33 -9.66
N LEU A 134 -5.21 -13.12 -10.61
CA LEU A 134 -5.62 -13.05 -12.01
C LEU A 134 -7.14 -13.26 -12.15
N TYR A 135 -7.69 -14.30 -11.52
CA TYR A 135 -9.12 -14.60 -11.54
C TYR A 135 -9.95 -13.40 -11.03
N LEU A 136 -9.52 -12.76 -9.94
CA LEU A 136 -10.19 -11.58 -9.39
C LEU A 136 -10.17 -10.40 -10.36
N ILE A 137 -9.00 -10.06 -10.92
CA ILE A 137 -8.86 -8.85 -11.74
C ILE A 137 -9.51 -8.97 -13.13
N ILE A 138 -9.69 -10.19 -13.65
CA ILE A 138 -10.45 -10.44 -14.89
C ILE A 138 -11.89 -9.91 -14.76
N GLY A 139 -12.45 -9.96 -13.55
CA GLY A 139 -13.78 -9.43 -13.26
C GLY A 139 -13.87 -7.89 -13.24
N GLY A 140 -12.75 -7.18 -13.38
CA GLY A 140 -12.71 -5.71 -13.39
C GLY A 140 -12.61 -5.09 -12.00
N ILE A 141 -12.89 -3.79 -11.90
CA ILE A 141 -12.72 -3.04 -10.65
C ILE A 141 -13.80 -3.35 -9.60
N ASN A 142 -15.02 -3.73 -10.02
CA ASN A 142 -16.13 -3.96 -9.10
C ASN A 142 -15.91 -5.19 -8.19
N PRO A 143 -15.47 -6.36 -8.69
CA PRO A 143 -15.14 -7.49 -7.81
C PRO A 143 -13.97 -7.20 -6.87
N ILE A 144 -12.95 -6.45 -7.33
CA ILE A 144 -11.84 -6.01 -6.48
C ILE A 144 -12.38 -5.16 -5.32
N ALA A 145 -13.21 -4.16 -5.62
CA ALA A 145 -13.83 -3.31 -4.59
C ALA A 145 -14.64 -4.12 -3.57
N ARG A 146 -15.48 -5.06 -4.03
CA ARG A 146 -16.31 -5.92 -3.17
C ARG A 146 -15.48 -6.81 -2.26
N LEU A 147 -14.40 -7.40 -2.78
CA LEU A 147 -13.49 -8.20 -1.97
C LEU A 147 -12.85 -7.34 -0.87
N PHE A 148 -12.44 -6.13 -1.20
CA PHE A 148 -11.77 -5.25 -0.24
C PHE A 148 -12.76 -4.72 0.81
N GLU A 149 -14.03 -4.52 0.46
CA GLU A 149 -15.12 -4.21 1.40
C GLU A 149 -15.35 -5.33 2.42
N ILE A 150 -15.08 -6.59 2.07
CA ILE A 150 -15.15 -7.73 2.99
C ILE A 150 -13.88 -7.81 3.84
N ILE A 151 -12.71 -7.60 3.23
CA ILE A 151 -11.41 -7.74 3.91
C ILE A 151 -11.23 -6.65 4.98
N LEU A 152 -11.53 -5.38 4.68
CA LEU A 152 -11.19 -4.27 5.57
C LEU A 152 -11.87 -4.35 6.96
N PRO A 153 -13.19 -4.62 7.09
CA PRO A 153 -13.82 -4.75 8.40
C PRO A 153 -13.25 -5.91 9.22
N ILE A 154 -12.92 -7.04 8.59
CA ILE A 154 -12.28 -8.18 9.25
C ILE A 154 -10.88 -7.77 9.74
N THR A 155 -10.13 -7.03 8.91
CA THR A 155 -8.83 -6.48 9.27
C THR A 155 -8.93 -5.52 10.45
N ILE A 156 -9.93 -4.62 10.49
CA ILE A 156 -10.18 -3.72 11.62
C ILE A 156 -10.48 -4.49 12.90
N PHE A 157 -11.40 -5.46 12.84
CA PHE A 157 -11.78 -6.24 14.01
C PHE A 157 -10.57 -6.98 14.62
N LEU A 158 -9.82 -7.70 13.79
CA LEU A 158 -8.66 -8.47 14.25
C LEU A 158 -7.50 -7.58 14.68
N PHE A 159 -7.30 -6.44 14.02
CA PHE A 159 -6.32 -5.45 14.45
C PHE A 159 -6.63 -4.89 15.84
N LEU A 160 -7.89 -4.52 16.11
CA LEU A 160 -8.29 -4.04 17.44
C LEU A 160 -8.12 -5.12 18.51
N LEU A 161 -8.43 -6.37 18.17
CA LEU A 161 -8.20 -7.50 19.08
C LEU A 161 -6.71 -7.65 19.43
N VAL A 162 -5.82 -7.57 18.42
CA VAL A 162 -4.37 -7.59 18.64
C VAL A 162 -3.94 -6.42 19.52
N ALA A 163 -4.38 -5.20 19.20
CA ALA A 163 -4.04 -4.01 19.98
C ALA A 163 -4.47 -4.14 21.45
N LEU A 164 -5.65 -4.68 21.72
CA LEU A 164 -6.14 -4.93 23.09
C LEU A 164 -5.31 -6.01 23.81
N MET A 165 -4.98 -7.10 23.13
CA MET A 165 -4.10 -8.12 23.70
C MET A 165 -2.72 -7.57 24.00
N SER A 166 -2.23 -6.66 23.15
CA SER A 166 -0.91 -6.09 23.30
C SER A 166 -0.72 -5.21 24.53
N LEU A 167 -1.81 -4.75 25.15
CA LEU A 167 -1.76 -4.01 26.43
C LEU A 167 -1.22 -4.85 27.59
N LYS A 168 -1.18 -6.19 27.49
CA LYS A 168 -0.71 -7.07 28.57
C LYS A 168 0.80 -7.04 28.82
N ILE A 169 1.60 -6.71 27.80
CA ILE A 169 3.07 -6.56 27.95
C ILE A 169 3.52 -5.13 27.62
N PHE A 170 2.57 -4.21 27.50
CA PHE A 170 2.86 -2.83 27.15
C PHE A 170 3.44 -2.10 28.36
N GLU A 171 4.68 -1.64 28.22
CA GLU A 171 5.37 -0.86 29.24
C GLU A 171 5.42 0.60 28.82
N ILE A 172 4.70 1.47 29.53
CA ILE A 172 4.60 2.90 29.18
C ILE A 172 5.95 3.62 29.21
N ASP A 173 6.89 3.13 30.02
CA ASP A 173 8.22 3.70 30.15
C ASP A 173 9.06 3.51 28.88
N ASN A 174 8.75 2.53 28.04
CA ASN A 174 9.38 2.38 26.72
C ASN A 174 9.01 3.53 25.76
N LEU A 175 7.96 4.31 26.05
CA LEU A 175 7.56 5.48 25.28
C LEU A 175 8.01 6.80 25.92
N ARG A 176 8.68 6.74 27.08
CA ARG A 176 9.12 7.92 27.83
C ARG A 176 10.65 8.04 27.82
N PRO A 177 11.18 9.26 27.94
CA PRO A 177 10.46 10.55 27.88
C PRO A 177 10.01 10.90 26.45
N VAL A 178 8.83 11.50 26.32
CA VAL A 178 8.31 12.00 25.03
C VAL A 178 9.07 13.28 24.64
N ILE A 179 9.63 13.29 23.43
CA ILE A 179 10.46 14.39 22.88
C ILE A 179 11.69 14.67 23.76
N GLY A 180 12.21 13.65 24.46
CA GLY A 180 13.38 13.80 25.32
C GLY A 180 14.66 14.23 24.59
N THR A 181 14.74 13.93 23.29
CA THR A 181 15.87 14.29 22.42
C THR A 181 15.53 15.41 21.42
N GLY A 182 14.39 16.08 21.61
CA GLY A 182 13.89 17.15 20.76
C GLY A 182 13.20 16.67 19.47
N PHE A 183 12.81 17.62 18.61
CA PHE A 183 12.03 17.32 17.39
C PHE A 183 12.89 16.91 16.19
N ILE A 184 14.20 17.12 16.22
CA ILE A 184 15.09 16.81 15.08
C ILE A 184 15.05 15.32 14.69
N PRO A 185 15.12 14.36 15.63
CA PRO A 185 14.98 12.94 15.31
C PRO A 185 13.65 12.59 14.63
N VAL A 186 12.55 13.19 15.10
CA VAL A 186 11.22 13.01 14.50
C VAL A 186 11.20 13.42 13.03
N LEU A 187 11.84 14.54 12.69
CA LEU A 187 11.94 15.01 11.30
C LEU A 187 12.77 14.07 10.40
N LYS A 188 13.79 13.41 10.96
CA LYS A 188 14.58 12.39 10.21
C LYS A 188 13.73 11.17 9.83
N GLY A 189 12.74 10.83 10.64
CA GLY A 189 11.80 9.73 10.37
C GLY A 189 10.80 10.00 9.26
N VAL A 190 10.53 11.27 8.91
CA VAL A 190 9.46 11.66 7.97
C VAL A 190 9.58 10.98 6.61
N LYS A 191 10.81 10.83 6.08
CA LYS A 191 11.01 10.13 4.81
C LYS A 191 10.55 8.68 4.92
N ALA A 192 11.06 7.92 5.90
CA ALA A 192 10.72 6.51 6.07
C ALA A 192 9.22 6.29 6.30
N THR A 193 8.58 7.16 7.10
CA THR A 193 7.15 7.05 7.35
C THR A 193 6.32 7.42 6.12
N THR A 194 6.69 8.46 5.37
CA THR A 194 6.02 8.81 4.09
C THR A 194 6.11 7.66 3.08
N LEU A 195 7.24 6.95 3.02
CA LEU A 195 7.39 5.78 2.15
C LEU A 195 6.45 4.63 2.54
N ALA A 196 6.14 4.46 3.83
CA ALA A 196 5.18 3.45 4.25
C ALA A 196 3.72 3.81 3.88
N PHE A 197 3.44 5.11 3.69
CA PHE A 197 2.15 5.61 3.22
C PHE A 197 2.05 5.69 1.69
N THR A 198 2.97 5.10 0.92
CA THR A 198 2.73 4.93 -0.52
C THR A 198 1.42 4.18 -0.72
N GLY A 199 0.64 4.66 -1.67
CA GLY A 199 -0.71 4.18 -1.90
C GLY A 199 -1.64 5.22 -2.54
N PRO A 200 -1.59 6.52 -2.17
CA PRO A 200 -2.43 7.53 -2.77
C PRO A 200 -2.37 7.56 -4.31
N GLU A 201 -1.25 7.17 -4.92
CA GLU A 201 -1.09 7.07 -6.37
C GLU A 201 -2.14 6.22 -7.09
N ILE A 202 -2.78 5.25 -6.41
CA ILE A 202 -3.87 4.47 -7.01
C ILE A 202 -5.08 5.34 -7.39
N LEU A 203 -5.24 6.50 -6.73
CA LEU A 203 -6.24 7.53 -7.06
C LEU A 203 -6.21 7.92 -8.53
N LEU A 204 -5.01 8.00 -9.10
CA LEU A 204 -4.78 8.40 -10.49
C LEU A 204 -5.41 7.41 -11.50
N VAL A 205 -5.76 6.22 -11.03
CA VAL A 205 -6.47 5.18 -11.77
C VAL A 205 -7.93 5.10 -11.34
N ILE A 206 -8.21 4.92 -10.04
CA ILE A 206 -9.55 4.58 -9.55
C ILE A 206 -10.55 5.74 -9.63
N MET A 207 -10.06 6.99 -9.67
CA MET A 207 -10.91 8.18 -9.85
C MET A 207 -11.72 8.13 -11.14
N ALA A 208 -11.20 7.49 -12.20
CA ALA A 208 -11.91 7.34 -13.47
C ALA A 208 -13.19 6.50 -13.34
N PHE A 209 -13.27 5.64 -12.33
CA PHE A 209 -14.37 4.71 -12.08
C PHE A 209 -15.35 5.21 -11.01
N MET A 210 -15.06 6.31 -10.32
CA MET A 210 -15.93 6.82 -9.27
C MET A 210 -17.26 7.35 -9.82
N GLN A 211 -18.35 7.01 -9.13
CA GLN A 211 -19.69 7.53 -9.42
C GLN A 211 -19.81 9.02 -9.07
N GLN A 212 -19.17 9.46 -7.98
CA GLN A 212 -19.25 10.82 -7.46
C GLN A 212 -17.86 11.44 -7.26
N PRO A 213 -17.18 11.90 -8.33
CA PRO A 213 -15.83 12.49 -8.24
C PRO A 213 -15.76 13.75 -7.37
N ASN A 214 -16.88 14.45 -7.16
CA ASN A 214 -16.94 15.63 -6.29
C ASN A 214 -16.69 15.28 -4.81
N LYS A 215 -17.00 14.04 -4.39
CA LYS A 215 -16.74 13.56 -3.02
C LYS A 215 -15.36 12.94 -2.83
N ALA A 216 -14.49 13.02 -3.84
CA ALA A 216 -13.17 12.37 -3.81
C ALA A 216 -12.24 12.90 -2.71
N ILE A 217 -12.36 14.16 -2.29
CA ILE A 217 -11.57 14.68 -1.16
C ILE A 217 -11.97 13.97 0.14
N LYS A 218 -13.28 13.83 0.41
CA LYS A 218 -13.77 13.08 1.58
C LYS A 218 -13.29 11.63 1.54
N MET A 219 -13.29 11.03 0.36
CA MET A 219 -12.79 9.68 0.14
C MET A 219 -11.30 9.54 0.47
N VAL A 220 -10.45 10.50 0.05
CA VAL A 220 -9.02 10.55 0.41
C VAL A 220 -8.83 10.69 1.91
N LEU A 221 -9.55 11.62 2.55
CA LEU A 221 -9.44 11.85 3.99
C LEU A 221 -9.78 10.57 4.77
N VAL A 222 -10.91 9.92 4.48
CA VAL A 222 -11.30 8.67 5.15
C VAL A 222 -10.35 7.53 4.78
N GLY A 223 -10.05 7.36 3.49
CA GLY A 223 -9.27 6.24 2.97
C GLY A 223 -7.83 6.20 3.48
N ILE A 224 -7.20 7.37 3.72
CA ILE A 224 -5.84 7.46 4.26
C ILE A 224 -5.84 7.53 5.79
N SER A 225 -6.88 8.09 6.42
CA SER A 225 -6.96 8.14 7.89
C SER A 225 -7.05 6.76 8.53
N VAL A 226 -7.67 5.78 7.86
CA VAL A 226 -7.74 4.40 8.37
C VAL A 226 -6.34 3.77 8.49
N PRO A 227 -5.51 3.68 7.43
CA PRO A 227 -4.12 3.24 7.56
C PRO A 227 -3.30 4.07 8.53
N LEU A 228 -3.53 5.39 8.60
CA LEU A 228 -2.82 6.27 9.54
C LEU A 228 -3.09 5.85 10.99
N PHE A 229 -4.35 5.63 11.34
CA PHE A 229 -4.74 5.14 12.66
C PHE A 229 -4.08 3.79 12.97
N PHE A 230 -4.11 2.85 12.02
CA PHE A 230 -3.46 1.55 12.16
C PHE A 230 -1.97 1.70 12.42
N TYR A 231 -1.28 2.48 11.60
CA TYR A 231 0.17 2.63 11.67
C TYR A 231 0.63 3.28 12.97
N VAL A 232 -0.07 4.32 13.41
CA VAL A 232 0.23 4.99 14.69
C VAL A 232 0.06 4.02 15.86
N ILE A 233 -1.08 3.31 15.92
CA ILE A 233 -1.32 2.34 17.00
C ILE A 233 -0.30 1.22 16.95
N THR A 234 -0.03 0.65 15.76
CA THR A 234 0.97 -0.41 15.62
C THR A 234 2.33 0.04 16.15
N VAL A 235 2.81 1.21 15.75
CA VAL A 235 4.10 1.73 16.23
C VAL A 235 4.09 1.93 17.74
N VAL A 236 3.05 2.53 18.30
CA VAL A 236 2.93 2.74 19.75
C VAL A 236 2.93 1.40 20.48
N MET A 237 2.15 0.42 20.03
CA MET A 237 2.07 -0.90 20.67
C MET A 237 3.38 -1.68 20.57
N VAL A 238 4.02 -1.67 19.40
CA VAL A 238 5.29 -2.40 19.18
C VAL A 238 6.42 -1.77 19.99
N ILE A 239 6.59 -0.44 19.97
CA ILE A 239 7.63 0.23 20.77
C ILE A 239 7.32 0.11 22.26
N GLY A 240 6.06 0.28 22.67
CA GLY A 240 5.66 0.14 24.07
C GLY A 240 5.90 -1.26 24.63
N ALA A 241 5.71 -2.29 23.81
CA ALA A 241 5.93 -3.68 24.22
C ALA A 241 7.40 -4.15 24.14
N LEU A 242 8.14 -3.72 23.11
CA LEU A 242 9.47 -4.27 22.80
C LEU A 242 10.62 -3.27 22.99
N SER A 243 10.37 -1.98 23.24
CA SER A 243 11.37 -0.89 23.18
C SER A 243 11.95 -0.62 21.78
N VAL A 244 12.59 0.54 21.60
CA VAL A 244 13.20 0.93 20.32
C VAL A 244 14.35 -0.01 19.93
N ASP A 245 15.21 -0.34 20.90
CA ASP A 245 16.44 -1.12 20.66
C ASP A 245 16.13 -2.55 20.23
N GLU A 246 15.06 -3.15 20.75
CA GLU A 246 14.64 -4.47 20.30
C GLU A 246 13.99 -4.40 18.92
N VAL A 247 13.10 -3.43 18.68
CA VAL A 247 12.34 -3.28 17.44
C VAL A 247 13.25 -3.17 16.22
N VAL A 248 14.37 -2.46 16.32
CA VAL A 248 15.31 -2.30 15.19
C VAL A 248 15.99 -3.61 14.79
N THR A 249 16.02 -4.61 15.68
CA THR A 249 16.61 -5.93 15.40
C THR A 249 15.61 -6.95 14.85
N ARG A 250 14.30 -6.69 14.95
CA ARG A 250 13.24 -7.61 14.54
C ARG A 250 12.94 -7.50 13.05
N THR A 251 12.90 -8.62 12.31
CA THR A 251 12.59 -8.59 10.86
C THR A 251 11.16 -8.12 10.58
N TRP A 252 10.22 -8.59 11.40
CA TRP A 252 8.79 -8.27 11.31
C TRP A 252 8.25 -7.91 12.70
N PRO A 253 8.59 -6.74 13.27
CA PRO A 253 8.30 -6.41 14.67
C PRO A 253 6.83 -6.58 15.05
N THR A 254 5.92 -6.23 14.14
CA THR A 254 4.47 -6.37 14.37
C THR A 254 4.04 -7.84 14.46
N LEU A 255 4.67 -8.74 13.71
CA LEU A 255 4.38 -10.18 13.79
C LEU A 255 4.99 -10.80 15.04
N ASP A 256 6.21 -10.39 15.40
CA ASP A 256 6.87 -10.85 16.62
C ASP A 256 6.08 -10.40 17.86
N LEU A 257 5.56 -9.17 17.86
CA LEU A 257 4.61 -8.68 18.86
C LEU A 257 3.39 -9.61 18.96
N ILE A 258 2.73 -9.93 17.84
CA ILE A 258 1.55 -10.83 17.85
C ILE A 258 1.86 -12.19 18.49
N ARG A 259 3.05 -12.75 18.24
CA ARG A 259 3.47 -14.06 18.79
C ARG A 259 3.86 -14.00 20.26
N SER A 260 4.21 -12.83 20.79
CA SER A 260 4.61 -12.68 22.20
C SER A 260 3.47 -12.91 23.21
N PHE A 261 2.20 -12.85 22.78
CA PHE A 261 1.03 -12.99 23.65
C PHE A 261 0.34 -14.35 23.54
N GLU A 262 1.03 -15.42 23.15
CA GLU A 262 0.44 -16.77 23.09
C GLU A 262 -0.38 -17.07 24.35
N ILE A 263 -1.71 -17.15 24.18
CA ILE A 263 -2.63 -17.43 25.28
C ILE A 263 -2.67 -18.95 25.44
N THR A 264 -1.97 -19.47 26.44
CA THR A 264 -2.08 -20.86 26.87
C THR A 264 -3.52 -21.13 27.34
N GLY A 265 -4.22 -22.10 26.74
CA GLY A 265 -5.55 -22.58 27.20
C GLY A 265 -6.78 -22.16 26.37
N LEU A 266 -6.61 -21.50 25.22
CA LEU A 266 -7.69 -21.38 24.22
C LEU A 266 -7.81 -22.67 23.39
N ILE A 267 -9.02 -22.97 22.90
CA ILE A 267 -9.31 -24.13 22.01
C ILE A 267 -8.44 -24.12 20.74
N PHE A 268 -7.86 -22.97 20.37
CA PHE A 268 -6.94 -22.80 19.25
C PHE A 268 -5.50 -22.66 19.74
N GLU A 269 -4.72 -23.74 19.68
CA GLU A 269 -3.29 -23.79 20.03
C GLU A 269 -2.40 -22.87 19.14
N ARG A 270 -2.91 -22.34 18.02
CA ARG A 270 -2.21 -21.41 17.10
C ARG A 270 -3.06 -20.18 16.76
N PHE A 271 -3.49 -19.44 17.78
CA PHE A 271 -4.26 -18.20 17.59
C PHE A 271 -3.47 -17.14 16.79
N ASP A 272 -2.15 -17.13 16.91
CA ASP A 272 -1.21 -16.30 16.12
C ASP A 272 -1.38 -16.48 14.61
N SER A 273 -1.66 -17.71 14.17
CA SER A 273 -1.80 -18.09 12.76
C SER A 273 -3.08 -17.51 12.15
N LEU A 274 -4.15 -17.38 12.92
CA LEU A 274 -5.39 -16.71 12.48
C LEU A 274 -5.16 -15.21 12.25
N LEU A 275 -4.34 -14.58 13.09
CA LEU A 275 -3.99 -13.16 12.98
C LEU A 275 -3.10 -12.90 11.76
N LEU A 276 -2.20 -13.83 11.43
CA LEU A 276 -1.35 -13.76 10.23
C LEU A 276 -2.15 -13.75 8.92
N VAL A 277 -3.28 -14.45 8.86
CA VAL A 277 -4.15 -14.48 7.67
C VAL A 277 -4.63 -13.08 7.28
N VAL A 278 -4.79 -12.17 8.25
CA VAL A 278 -5.19 -10.78 7.99
C VAL A 278 -4.16 -10.06 7.15
N TRP A 279 -2.90 -10.15 7.55
CA TRP A 279 -1.80 -9.46 6.87
C TRP A 279 -1.48 -10.09 5.52
N ILE A 280 -1.63 -11.41 5.39
CA ILE A 280 -1.59 -12.11 4.10
C ILE A 280 -2.67 -11.56 3.16
N LYS A 281 -3.91 -11.46 3.63
CA LYS A 281 -5.00 -10.85 2.85
C LYS A 281 -4.68 -9.40 2.48
N GLN A 282 -4.07 -8.65 3.39
CA GLN A 282 -3.71 -7.25 3.15
C GLN A 282 -2.68 -7.09 2.02
N MET A 283 -1.59 -7.86 2.04
CA MET A 283 -0.62 -7.89 0.95
C MET A 283 -1.24 -8.37 -0.36
N PHE A 284 -2.16 -9.34 -0.29
CA PHE A 284 -2.93 -9.80 -1.46
C PHE A 284 -3.79 -8.68 -2.07
N THR A 285 -4.43 -7.83 -1.25
CA THR A 285 -5.16 -6.67 -1.78
C THR A 285 -4.23 -5.70 -2.52
N THR A 286 -3.07 -5.37 -1.96
CA THR A 286 -2.10 -4.49 -2.63
C THR A 286 -1.55 -5.11 -3.91
N PHE A 287 -1.26 -6.41 -3.90
CA PHE A 287 -0.85 -7.19 -5.07
C PHE A 287 -1.89 -7.11 -6.20
N THR A 288 -3.16 -7.35 -5.90
CA THR A 288 -4.22 -7.44 -6.92
C THR A 288 -4.57 -6.10 -7.54
N ILE A 289 -4.70 -5.02 -6.75
CA ILE A 289 -5.02 -3.70 -7.29
C ILE A 289 -3.85 -3.10 -8.08
N SER A 290 -2.60 -3.34 -7.66
CA SER A 290 -1.42 -2.92 -8.43
C SER A 290 -1.30 -3.71 -9.74
N TYR A 291 -1.56 -5.01 -9.72
CA TYR A 291 -1.65 -5.81 -10.95
C TYR A 291 -2.72 -5.25 -11.90
N TYR A 292 -3.93 -4.98 -11.40
CA TYR A 292 -4.99 -4.39 -12.20
C TYR A 292 -4.59 -3.04 -12.81
N ALA A 293 -3.97 -2.15 -12.02
CA ALA A 293 -3.50 -0.85 -12.49
C ALA A 293 -2.44 -0.97 -13.60
N ALA A 294 -1.45 -1.85 -13.43
CA ALA A 294 -0.43 -2.11 -14.45
C ALA A 294 -1.05 -2.66 -15.75
N ALA A 295 -1.96 -3.64 -15.64
CA ALA A 295 -2.63 -4.23 -16.80
C ALA A 295 -3.50 -3.22 -17.55
N LEU A 296 -4.29 -2.41 -16.82
CA LEU A 296 -5.12 -1.35 -17.39
C LEU A 296 -4.28 -0.31 -18.12
N GLY A 297 -3.18 0.13 -17.51
CA GLY A 297 -2.28 1.11 -18.12
C GLY A 297 -1.63 0.59 -19.39
N LEU A 298 -1.12 -0.64 -19.36
CA LEU A 298 -0.49 -1.24 -20.54
C LEU A 298 -1.50 -1.50 -21.66
N ALA A 299 -2.73 -1.91 -21.32
CA ALA A 299 -3.83 -2.05 -22.28
C ALA A 299 -4.20 -0.72 -22.93
N GLN A 300 -4.29 0.38 -22.16
CA GLN A 300 -4.57 1.72 -22.67
C GLN A 300 -3.42 2.29 -23.51
N LEU A 301 -2.18 1.99 -23.15
CA LEU A 301 -0.98 2.39 -23.88
C LEU A 301 -0.91 1.71 -25.26
N SER A 302 -1.09 0.39 -25.27
CA SER A 302 -0.96 -0.48 -26.45
C SER A 302 -2.24 -0.62 -27.27
N LYS A 303 -3.37 -0.10 -26.78
CA LYS A 303 -4.72 -0.27 -27.34
C LYS A 303 -5.14 -1.74 -27.51
N LYS A 304 -4.63 -2.62 -26.65
CA LYS A 304 -4.97 -4.05 -26.63
C LYS A 304 -6.10 -4.35 -25.63
N ASN A 305 -6.70 -5.53 -25.78
CA ASN A 305 -7.67 -6.04 -24.82
C ASN A 305 -7.01 -6.23 -23.45
N ILE A 306 -7.64 -5.72 -22.39
CA ILE A 306 -7.10 -5.78 -21.03
C ILE A 306 -6.89 -7.21 -20.54
N SER A 307 -7.80 -8.14 -20.85
CA SER A 307 -7.70 -9.53 -20.43
C SER A 307 -6.44 -10.18 -21.00
N SER A 308 -6.14 -9.99 -22.30
CA SER A 308 -4.91 -10.50 -22.91
C SER A 308 -3.65 -9.91 -22.26
N VAL A 309 -3.70 -8.63 -21.88
CA VAL A 309 -2.60 -7.96 -21.17
C VAL A 309 -2.44 -8.51 -19.75
N MET A 310 -3.54 -8.78 -19.03
CA MET A 310 -3.49 -9.41 -17.71
C MET A 310 -2.73 -10.74 -17.78
N TYR A 311 -3.12 -11.66 -18.66
CA TYR A 311 -2.39 -12.93 -18.84
C TYR A 311 -0.92 -12.71 -19.22
N GLY A 312 -0.63 -11.75 -20.11
CA GLY A 312 0.74 -11.45 -20.56
C GLY A 312 1.65 -10.87 -19.47
N LEU A 313 1.09 -10.22 -18.45
CA LEU A 313 1.87 -9.67 -17.33
C LEU A 313 2.20 -10.69 -16.24
N LEU A 314 1.51 -11.84 -16.21
CA LEU A 314 1.70 -12.87 -15.18
C LEU A 314 3.17 -13.36 -15.08
N PRO A 315 3.87 -13.70 -16.20
CA PRO A 315 5.27 -14.11 -16.13
C PRO A 315 6.20 -12.99 -15.65
N LEU A 316 5.91 -11.73 -15.99
CA LEU A 316 6.70 -10.58 -15.56
C LEU A 316 6.59 -10.36 -14.05
N ILE A 317 5.39 -10.47 -13.50
CA ILE A 317 5.16 -10.42 -12.05
C ILE A 317 5.96 -11.52 -11.36
N TYR A 318 5.95 -12.74 -11.89
CA TYR A 318 6.73 -13.85 -11.35
C TYR A 318 8.23 -13.53 -11.36
N VAL A 319 8.78 -13.08 -12.50
CA VAL A 319 10.20 -12.70 -12.62
C VAL A 319 10.59 -11.62 -11.62
N ILE A 320 9.78 -10.57 -11.48
CA ILE A 320 10.01 -9.51 -10.48
C ILE A 320 10.00 -10.11 -9.07
N SER A 321 9.04 -10.99 -8.76
CA SER A 321 8.93 -11.59 -7.43
C SER A 321 10.13 -12.49 -7.07
N ILE A 322 10.73 -13.20 -8.03
CA ILE A 322 11.91 -14.04 -7.76
C ILE A 322 13.25 -13.28 -7.83
N THR A 323 13.25 -12.02 -8.28
CA THR A 323 14.48 -11.22 -8.40
C THR A 323 15.19 -11.03 -7.05
N PRO A 324 14.49 -10.74 -5.93
CA PRO A 324 15.10 -10.75 -4.60
C PRO A 324 15.49 -12.17 -4.16
N LYS A 325 16.80 -12.38 -3.94
CA LYS A 325 17.34 -13.69 -3.53
C LYS A 325 17.09 -13.99 -2.05
N ASN A 326 16.98 -12.96 -1.22
CA ASN A 326 16.75 -13.05 0.22
C ASN A 326 15.87 -11.89 0.70
N ILE A 327 15.56 -11.89 2.00
CA ILE A 327 14.69 -10.89 2.62
C ILE A 327 15.29 -9.47 2.60
N ASN A 328 16.61 -9.34 2.70
CA ASN A 328 17.27 -8.03 2.65
C ASN A 328 17.19 -7.41 1.25
N ASP A 329 17.36 -8.22 0.21
CA ASP A 329 17.16 -7.77 -1.18
C ASP A 329 15.70 -7.40 -1.44
N LEU A 330 14.75 -8.06 -0.77
CA LEU A 330 13.34 -7.71 -0.86
C LEU A 330 13.06 -6.35 -0.21
N PHE A 331 13.64 -6.07 0.97
CA PHE A 331 13.51 -4.76 1.60
C PHE A 331 14.16 -3.65 0.78
N LYS A 332 15.34 -3.90 0.18
CA LYS A 332 15.96 -2.96 -0.77
C LYS A 332 15.05 -2.67 -1.97
N LEU A 333 14.40 -3.69 -2.52
CA LEU A 333 13.41 -3.49 -3.59
C LEU A 333 12.24 -2.63 -3.12
N GLY A 334 11.75 -2.86 -1.90
CA GLY A 334 10.72 -2.02 -1.26
C GLY A 334 11.15 -0.55 -1.14
N ASP A 335 12.38 -0.29 -0.69
CA ASP A 335 12.93 1.07 -0.61
C ASP A 335 13.04 1.73 -2.00
N ILE A 336 13.47 0.98 -3.01
CA ILE A 336 13.54 1.47 -4.40
C ILE A 336 12.13 1.85 -4.89
N ILE A 337 11.14 0.96 -4.70
CA ILE A 337 9.75 1.21 -5.09
C ILE A 337 9.21 2.45 -4.37
N GLY A 338 9.46 2.56 -3.06
CA GLY A 338 9.06 3.73 -2.29
C GLY A 338 9.68 5.03 -2.79
N ASN A 339 11.00 5.04 -3.05
CA ASN A 339 11.67 6.23 -3.58
C ASN A 339 11.17 6.61 -4.98
N ILE A 340 10.89 5.62 -5.85
CA ILE A 340 10.22 5.84 -7.14
C ILE A 340 8.85 6.46 -6.91
N ALA A 341 8.05 5.95 -5.97
CA ALA A 341 6.73 6.48 -5.67
C ALA A 341 6.79 7.95 -5.22
N LEU A 342 7.73 8.29 -4.33
CA LEU A 342 7.91 9.65 -3.84
C LEU A 342 8.24 10.61 -4.99
N PHE A 343 9.16 10.24 -5.88
CA PHE A 343 9.50 11.08 -7.03
C PHE A 343 8.35 11.14 -8.05
N LEU A 344 7.84 9.98 -8.47
CA LEU A 344 6.86 9.86 -9.53
C LEU A 344 5.47 10.34 -9.12
N PHE A 345 5.08 10.27 -7.85
CA PHE A 345 3.74 10.62 -7.39
C PHE A 345 3.70 11.78 -6.40
N GLY A 346 4.84 12.19 -5.84
CA GLY A 346 4.98 13.46 -5.15
C GLY A 346 5.09 14.64 -6.11
N LEU A 347 5.96 14.55 -7.13
CA LEU A 347 6.25 15.66 -8.04
C LEU A 347 5.36 15.65 -9.30
N LEU A 348 5.13 14.49 -9.92
CA LEU A 348 4.43 14.43 -11.20
C LEU A 348 3.01 14.99 -11.15
N PRO A 349 2.15 14.67 -10.16
CA PRO A 349 0.79 15.19 -10.14
C PRO A 349 0.76 16.71 -10.01
N LEU A 350 1.69 17.30 -9.24
CA LEU A 350 1.86 18.75 -9.14
C LEU A 350 2.24 19.36 -10.49
N LEU A 351 3.24 18.80 -11.16
CA LEU A 351 3.68 19.28 -12.47
C LEU A 351 2.57 19.18 -13.52
N LEU A 352 1.87 18.05 -13.60
CA LEU A 352 0.76 17.86 -14.52
C LEU A 352 -0.41 18.82 -14.20
N LEU A 353 -0.68 19.08 -12.92
CA LEU A 353 -1.71 20.02 -12.48
C LEU A 353 -1.40 21.47 -12.91
N ILE A 354 -0.14 21.88 -12.78
CA ILE A 354 0.33 23.21 -13.20
C ILE A 354 0.21 23.36 -14.72
N ILE A 355 0.72 22.37 -15.48
CA ILE A 355 0.68 22.40 -16.95
C ILE A 355 -0.77 22.40 -17.46
N ALA A 356 -1.63 21.57 -16.87
CA ALA A 356 -3.05 21.50 -17.24
C ALA A 356 -3.76 22.85 -17.02
N ARG A 357 -3.56 23.50 -15.87
CA ARG A 357 -4.12 24.83 -15.59
C ARG A 357 -3.58 25.91 -16.53
N TRP A 358 -2.30 25.83 -16.90
CA TRP A 358 -1.71 26.81 -17.81
C TRP A 358 -2.28 26.68 -19.24
N LYS A 359 -2.51 25.44 -19.72
CA LYS A 359 -3.15 25.19 -21.01
C LYS A 359 -4.65 25.55 -21.01
N GLY A 360 -5.38 25.22 -19.93
CA GLY A 360 -6.80 25.54 -19.80
C GLY A 360 -7.12 27.03 -19.62
N ARG A 361 -6.12 27.89 -19.39
CA ARG A 361 -6.25 29.36 -19.43
C ARG A 361 -6.06 29.95 -20.82
N LYS A 362 -5.58 29.16 -21.80
CA LYS A 362 -5.32 29.60 -23.18
C LYS A 362 -6.40 29.13 -24.17
N GLN A 363 -7.34 28.31 -23.70
CA GLN A 363 -8.59 27.95 -24.39
C GLN A 363 -9.71 28.74 -23.74
#